data_AF-A0A811RYL9-F1
#
_entry.id   AF-A0A811RYL9-F1
#
_cell.length_a   1.000
_cell.length_b   1.000
_cell.length_c   1.000
_cell.angle_alpha   90.00
_cell.angle_beta   90.00
_cell.angle_gamma   90.00
#
_symmetry.space_group_name_H-M   'P 1'
#
loop_
_entity.id
_entity.type
_entity.pdbx_description
1 polymer ?
#
loop_
_entity_poly.entity_id
_entity_poly.type
_entity_poly.pdbx_seq_one_letter_code
_entity_poly.pdbx_strand_id
1 'polypeptide(L)'
;MVVTEGIYNFITLMTVLLIDLYNKRQENDSGMSKYILKQPSLNYDDRKRLEIFLGNHIPIIGGVVGYIAFGIMCSVIYPWIFHQIKFYHVATLFITIFPVFFFSNTYVTGLTDWTVSPTYCKVVLFIVAAWIAKPGAVIAGLAACGLALISLNVSCQAMQDLKTGYMTLTSPRVVVAGHIYGVLIASIINPLIYLFFKAHAKQSAPLGTKNSIYPCPGAAVYRAIALLSTGGVKELPKHCLTFCFITIVITIALETIRLVSQRKAWKVQHYIPCMTAIALPFLVGPTFTIDFALGSVLLIIWTKVNRQSAELLSSAVAAGLVCGDGIWYLPSSLLGFFNVNPPICMRFLASGKPAELADAFLNTLGTQGMP
;
A
#
# COMPACT_ATOMS: atom_id res chain seq x y z
N MET A 1 4.64 13.54 -3.88
CA MET A 1 3.27 13.57 -3.30
C MET A 1 3.18 12.60 -2.13
N VAL A 2 2.83 11.31 -2.31
CA VAL A 2 2.64 10.35 -1.20
C VAL A 2 3.86 10.24 -0.27
N VAL A 3 5.05 10.01 -0.84
CA VAL A 3 6.30 9.95 -0.08
C VAL A 3 6.58 11.26 0.65
N THR A 4 6.31 12.39 0.00
CA THR A 4 6.58 13.74 0.53
C THR A 4 5.69 14.05 1.74
N GLU A 5 4.38 13.80 1.62
CA GLU A 5 3.42 14.00 2.71
C GLU A 5 3.73 13.05 3.89
N GLY A 6 4.06 11.79 3.60
CA GLY A 6 4.48 10.82 4.61
C GLY A 6 5.71 11.28 5.41
N ILE A 7 6.76 11.74 4.72
CA ILE A 7 7.98 12.27 5.36
C ILE A 7 7.66 13.54 6.15
N TYR A 8 6.87 14.45 5.60
CA TYR A 8 6.48 15.69 6.29
C TYR A 8 5.75 15.39 7.61
N ASN A 9 4.79 14.47 7.58
CA ASN A 9 4.06 14.04 8.77
C ASN A 9 4.95 13.26 9.75
N PHE A 10 5.86 12.42 9.25
CA PHE A 10 6.85 11.74 10.08
C PHE A 10 7.72 12.74 10.85
N ILE A 11 8.30 13.73 10.17
CA ILE A 11 9.15 14.76 10.81
C ILE A 11 8.32 15.58 11.81
N THR A 12 7.10 15.99 11.43
CA THR A 12 6.23 16.78 12.30
C THR A 12 5.85 16.01 13.58
N LEU A 13 5.53 14.72 13.46
CA LEU A 13 5.15 13.92 14.62
C LEU A 13 6.36 13.53 15.48
N MET A 14 7.51 13.24 14.87
CA MET A 14 8.74 12.98 15.62
C MET A 14 9.20 14.22 16.39
N THR A 15 9.12 15.41 15.79
CA THR A 15 9.45 16.66 16.50
C THR A 15 8.49 16.92 17.66
N VAL A 16 7.18 16.76 17.47
CA VAL A 16 6.19 16.89 18.55
C VAL A 16 6.42 15.85 19.66
N LEU A 17 6.71 14.59 19.29
CA LEU A 17 6.99 13.52 20.25
C LEU A 17 8.26 13.81 21.07
N LEU A 18 9.33 14.27 20.42
CA LEU A 18 10.57 14.64 21.10
C LEU A 18 10.36 15.81 22.08
N ILE A 19 9.56 16.80 21.70
CA ILE A 19 9.18 17.92 22.57
C ILE A 19 8.33 17.42 23.76
N ASP A 20 7.34 16.56 23.52
CA ASP A 20 6.50 15.99 24.57
C ASP A 20 7.32 15.13 25.54
N LEU A 21 8.24 14.30 25.03
CA LEU A 21 9.16 13.49 25.84
C LEU A 21 10.13 14.35 26.64
N TYR A 22 10.63 15.44 26.07
CA TYR A 22 11.48 16.38 26.77
C TYR A 22 10.73 17.04 27.94
N ASN A 23 9.52 17.51 27.69
CA ASN A 23 8.67 18.13 28.72
C ASN A 23 8.25 17.13 29.81
N LYS A 24 7.88 15.89 29.42
CA LYS A 24 7.55 14.79 30.38
C LYS A 24 8.75 14.27 31.15
N ARG A 25 9.97 14.42 30.63
CA ARG A 25 11.18 14.10 31.42
C ARG A 25 11.44 15.17 32.48
N GLN A 26 10.90 16.36 32.30
CA GLN A 26 11.00 17.49 33.23
C GLN A 26 9.90 17.44 34.31
N GLU A 27 8.70 16.96 33.97
CA GLU A 27 7.63 16.63 34.92
C GLU A 27 7.71 15.14 35.29
N ASN A 28 8.28 14.78 36.45
CA ASN A 28 8.28 13.41 37.00
C ASN A 28 6.83 12.87 37.18
N ASP A 29 6.18 12.41 36.11
CA ASP A 29 4.75 12.11 36.12
C ASP A 29 4.43 10.75 35.49
N SER A 30 3.65 9.95 36.23
CA SER A 30 3.26 8.59 35.90
C SER A 30 2.15 8.60 34.84
N GLY A 31 2.56 8.51 33.58
CA GLY A 31 1.75 8.81 32.38
C GLY A 31 0.46 8.03 32.11
N MET A 32 0.04 7.08 32.96
CA MET A 32 -1.17 6.29 32.73
C MET A 32 -2.42 6.89 33.40
N SER A 33 -2.33 7.30 34.68
CA SER A 33 -3.49 7.82 35.42
C SER A 33 -3.97 9.17 34.87
N LYS A 34 -3.04 10.04 34.43
CA LYS A 34 -3.39 11.40 34.00
C LYS A 34 -4.10 11.44 32.65
N TYR A 35 -3.86 10.50 31.73
CA TYR A 35 -4.50 10.49 30.40
C TYR A 35 -5.99 10.14 30.49
N ILE A 36 -6.34 9.16 31.33
CA ILE A 36 -7.74 8.77 31.61
C ILE A 36 -8.47 9.87 32.41
N LEU A 37 -7.76 10.55 33.34
CA LEU A 37 -8.30 11.68 34.11
C LEU A 37 -8.49 12.97 33.28
N LYS A 38 -7.79 13.14 32.15
CA LYS A 38 -7.87 14.36 31.31
C LYS A 38 -9.04 14.38 30.32
N GLN A 39 -9.73 13.25 30.11
CA GLN A 39 -10.85 13.14 29.16
C GLN A 39 -12.15 12.63 29.84
N PRO A 40 -12.77 13.42 30.74
CA PRO A 40 -14.01 13.05 31.39
C PRO A 40 -15.24 12.98 30.45
N SER A 41 -15.12 13.45 29.20
CA SER A 41 -16.19 13.48 28.19
C SER A 41 -16.30 12.23 27.31
N LEU A 42 -15.49 11.20 27.54
CA LEU A 42 -15.54 9.96 26.76
C LEU A 42 -16.76 9.11 27.14
N ASN A 43 -17.47 8.62 26.11
CA ASN A 43 -18.57 7.67 26.23
C ASN A 43 -18.11 6.40 26.96
N TYR A 44 -19.03 5.70 27.63
CA TYR A 44 -18.72 4.48 28.39
C TYR A 44 -17.97 3.44 27.54
N ASP A 45 -18.43 3.23 26.30
CA ASP A 45 -17.81 2.29 25.37
C ASP A 45 -16.35 2.66 25.04
N ASP A 46 -16.05 3.95 24.84
CA ASP A 46 -14.71 4.39 24.52
C ASP A 46 -13.75 4.24 25.70
N ARG A 47 -14.26 4.45 26.93
CA ARG A 47 -13.49 4.15 28.14
C ARG A 47 -13.17 2.67 28.25
N LYS A 48 -14.15 1.80 27.97
CA LYS A 48 -13.95 0.35 28.06
C LYS A 48 -12.94 -0.15 27.01
N ARG A 49 -13.03 0.36 25.79
CA ARG A 49 -12.04 0.08 24.73
C ARG A 49 -10.64 0.50 25.14
N LEU A 50 -10.51 1.70 25.72
CA LEU A 50 -9.22 2.23 26.16
C LEU A 50 -8.63 1.42 27.32
N GLU A 51 -9.45 1.03 28.29
CA GLU A 51 -9.04 0.19 29.43
C GLU A 51 -8.44 -1.15 28.96
N ILE A 52 -9.12 -1.85 28.06
CA ILE A 52 -8.66 -3.16 27.55
C ILE A 52 -7.39 -3.00 26.69
N PHE A 53 -7.34 -1.96 25.85
CA PHE A 53 -6.20 -1.72 24.97
C PHE A 53 -4.93 -1.36 25.76
N LEU A 54 -5.04 -0.46 26.75
CA LEU A 54 -3.91 -0.03 27.58
C LEU A 54 -3.51 -1.10 28.60
N GLY A 55 -4.48 -1.80 29.21
CA GLY A 55 -4.23 -2.87 30.17
C GLY A 55 -3.40 -4.01 29.58
N ASN A 56 -3.59 -4.29 28.29
CA ASN A 56 -2.85 -5.32 27.55
C ASN A 56 -1.77 -4.76 26.62
N HIS A 57 -1.20 -3.59 26.94
CA HIS A 57 -0.21 -2.97 26.05
C HIS A 57 0.97 -3.91 25.74
N ILE A 58 1.51 -3.75 24.52
CA ILE A 58 2.71 -4.44 24.06
C ILE A 58 3.91 -3.61 24.53
N PRO A 59 4.90 -4.22 25.20
CA PRO A 59 6.07 -3.48 25.67
C PRO A 59 6.83 -2.90 24.48
N ILE A 60 6.95 -1.57 24.44
CA ILE A 60 7.62 -0.83 23.36
C ILE A 60 9.06 -1.31 23.18
N ILE A 61 9.76 -1.56 24.30
CA ILE A 61 11.12 -2.10 24.32
C ILE A 61 11.19 -3.44 23.58
N GLY A 62 10.20 -4.31 23.78
CA GLY A 62 10.12 -5.61 23.08
C GLY A 62 10.02 -5.44 21.57
N GLY A 63 9.22 -4.47 21.10
CA GLY A 63 9.12 -4.14 19.68
C GLY A 63 10.43 -3.62 19.08
N VAL A 64 11.12 -2.71 19.78
CA VAL A 64 12.41 -2.15 19.32
C VAL A 64 13.50 -3.22 19.28
N VAL A 65 13.63 -4.02 20.34
CA VAL A 65 14.61 -5.12 20.39
C VAL A 65 14.32 -6.15 19.31
N GLY A 66 13.05 -6.53 19.13
CA GLY A 66 12.63 -7.43 18.06
C GLY A 66 13.00 -6.90 16.68
N TYR A 67 12.70 -5.63 16.41
CA TYR A 67 13.03 -4.99 15.13
C TYR A 67 14.52 -5.04 14.82
N ILE A 68 15.36 -4.68 15.79
CA ILE A 68 16.82 -4.69 15.63
C ILE A 68 17.32 -6.13 15.40
N ALA A 69 16.87 -7.08 16.22
CA ALA A 69 17.28 -8.49 16.12
C ALA A 69 16.90 -9.11 14.77
N PHE A 70 15.63 -8.98 14.36
CA PHE A 70 15.16 -9.50 13.07
C PHE A 70 15.81 -8.75 11.89
N GLY A 71 16.04 -7.44 12.00
CA GLY A 71 16.75 -6.66 10.98
C GLY A 71 18.19 -7.12 10.77
N ILE A 72 18.92 -7.46 11.84
CA ILE A 72 20.26 -8.04 11.77
C ILE A 72 20.21 -9.42 11.12
N MET A 73 19.29 -10.29 11.55
CA MET A 73 19.13 -11.63 10.94
C MET A 73 18.82 -11.55 9.44
N CYS A 74 17.90 -10.67 9.03
CA CYS A 74 17.61 -10.45 7.62
C CYS A 74 18.83 -9.92 6.86
N SER A 75 19.63 -9.05 7.46
CA SER A 75 20.84 -8.50 6.82
C SER A 75 21.93 -9.55 6.57
N VAL A 76 21.93 -10.66 7.31
CA VAL A 76 22.87 -11.78 7.14
C VAL A 76 22.30 -12.86 6.21
N ILE A 77 21.05 -13.27 6.40
CA ILE A 77 20.43 -14.38 5.66
C ILE A 77 20.12 -13.96 4.21
N TYR A 78 19.69 -12.72 3.99
CA TYR A 78 19.22 -12.27 2.68
C TYR A 78 20.34 -12.26 1.59
N PRO A 79 21.56 -11.79 1.89
CA PRO A 79 22.71 -11.95 0.99
C PRO A 79 23.13 -13.39 0.69
N TRP A 80 22.84 -14.36 1.57
CA TRP A 80 23.13 -15.78 1.30
C TRP A 80 22.23 -16.36 0.21
N ILE A 81 20.98 -15.90 0.14
CA ILE A 81 20.03 -16.34 -0.90
C ILE A 81 20.33 -15.61 -2.22
N PHE A 82 20.60 -14.30 -2.15
CA PHE A 82 20.86 -13.46 -3.31
C PHE A 82 22.27 -12.87 -3.25
N HIS A 83 23.26 -13.56 -3.81
CA HIS A 83 24.66 -13.11 -3.81
C HIS A 83 24.88 -11.71 -4.43
N GLN A 84 23.92 -11.21 -5.22
CA GLN A 84 23.98 -9.90 -5.85
C GLN A 84 23.69 -8.74 -4.87
N ILE A 85 23.04 -9.02 -3.72
CA ILE A 85 22.79 -8.02 -2.66
C ILE A 85 23.75 -8.24 -1.51
N LYS A 86 24.49 -7.20 -1.12
CA LYS A 86 25.42 -7.25 0.01
C LYS A 86 24.75 -6.84 1.31
N PHE A 87 25.31 -7.28 2.44
CA PHE A 87 24.77 -7.01 3.78
C PHE A 87 24.53 -5.51 4.04
N TYR A 88 25.44 -4.64 3.57
CA TYR A 88 25.31 -3.20 3.82
C TYR A 88 24.09 -2.60 3.10
N HIS A 89 23.72 -3.09 1.92
CA HIS A 89 22.52 -2.60 1.23
C HIS A 89 21.25 -2.94 2.02
N VAL A 90 21.17 -4.17 2.56
CA VAL A 90 20.03 -4.61 3.38
C VAL A 90 20.02 -3.88 4.72
N ALA A 91 21.18 -3.72 5.36
CA ALA A 91 21.29 -2.97 6.61
C ALA A 91 20.86 -1.50 6.44
N THR A 92 21.27 -0.83 5.36
CA THR A 92 20.81 0.54 5.06
C THR A 92 19.30 0.61 4.90
N LEU A 93 18.67 -0.38 4.23
CA LEU A 93 17.22 -0.43 4.08
C LEU A 93 16.50 -0.50 5.43
N PHE A 94 16.91 -1.42 6.30
CA PHE A 94 16.32 -1.55 7.64
C PHE A 94 16.61 -0.34 8.53
N ILE A 95 17.81 0.21 8.52
CA ILE A 95 18.16 1.30 9.46
C ILE A 95 17.54 2.64 9.03
N THR A 96 17.52 2.94 7.73
CA THR A 96 17.21 4.31 7.25
C THR A 96 15.90 4.42 6.49
N ILE A 97 15.62 3.49 5.56
CA ILE A 97 14.50 3.65 4.62
C ILE A 97 13.20 3.12 5.23
N PHE A 98 13.27 1.94 5.85
CA PHE A 98 12.09 1.22 6.34
C PHE A 98 11.34 1.95 7.46
N PRO A 99 11.95 2.54 8.49
CA PRO A 99 11.20 3.23 9.55
C PRO A 99 10.35 4.40 9.02
N VAL A 100 10.93 5.20 8.13
CA VAL A 100 10.24 6.35 7.50
C VAL A 100 9.10 5.85 6.61
N PHE A 101 9.35 4.80 5.82
CA PHE A 101 8.35 4.26 4.90
C PHE A 101 7.25 3.50 5.64
N PHE A 102 7.54 2.78 6.73
CA PHE A 102 6.53 2.12 7.57
C PHE A 102 5.57 3.13 8.15
N PHE A 103 6.10 4.20 8.75
CA PHE A 103 5.28 5.27 9.30
C PHE A 103 4.42 5.90 8.20
N SER A 104 5.05 6.31 7.10
CA SER A 104 4.37 6.99 5.99
C SER A 104 3.27 6.13 5.37
N ASN A 105 3.56 4.85 5.10
CA ASN A 105 2.61 3.92 4.52
C ASN A 105 1.47 3.62 5.49
N THR A 106 1.77 3.47 6.78
CA THR A 106 0.76 3.21 7.82
C THR A 106 -0.16 4.41 8.03
N TYR A 107 0.41 5.62 7.97
CA TYR A 107 -0.35 6.86 7.99
C TYR A 107 -1.31 6.95 6.80
N VAL A 108 -0.81 6.73 5.59
CA VAL A 108 -1.64 6.73 4.37
C VAL A 108 -2.74 5.69 4.46
N THR A 109 -2.40 4.46 4.84
CA THR A 109 -3.38 3.38 5.01
C THR A 109 -4.41 3.74 6.08
N GLY A 110 -4.01 4.37 7.18
CA GLY A 110 -4.95 4.84 8.20
C GLY A 110 -5.89 5.95 7.72
N LEU A 111 -5.48 6.75 6.73
CA LEU A 111 -6.27 7.85 6.17
C LEU A 111 -7.19 7.40 5.03
N THR A 112 -6.72 6.54 4.14
CA THR A 112 -7.41 6.17 2.90
C THR A 112 -7.88 4.71 2.85
N ASP A 113 -7.61 3.93 3.90
CA ASP A 113 -7.83 2.48 3.96
C ASP A 113 -7.15 1.70 2.81
N TRP A 114 -6.06 2.28 2.26
CA TRP A 114 -5.36 1.72 1.10
C TRP A 114 -3.85 1.66 1.33
N THR A 115 -3.27 0.51 1.03
CA THR A 115 -1.83 0.26 1.11
C THR A 115 -1.12 0.76 -0.14
N VAL A 116 -0.18 1.69 0.03
CA VAL A 116 0.69 2.20 -1.05
C VAL A 116 2.06 1.51 -1.05
N SER A 117 2.17 0.36 -0.37
CA SER A 117 3.37 -0.49 -0.34
C SER A 117 3.93 -0.80 -1.74
N PRO A 118 3.12 -1.13 -2.77
CA PRO A 118 3.61 -1.38 -4.12
C PRO A 118 4.30 -0.17 -4.77
N THR A 119 3.95 1.04 -4.34
CA THR A 119 4.57 2.27 -4.86
C THR A 119 5.90 2.54 -4.16
N TYR A 120 5.93 2.41 -2.83
CA TYR A 120 7.17 2.56 -2.06
C TYR A 120 8.22 1.51 -2.44
N CYS A 121 7.82 0.26 -2.68
CA CYS A 121 8.78 -0.78 -3.06
C CYS A 121 9.38 -0.55 -4.45
N LYS A 122 8.64 0.06 -5.40
CA LYS A 122 9.19 0.50 -6.70
C LYS A 122 10.25 1.60 -6.54
N VAL A 123 10.07 2.50 -5.58
CA VAL A 123 11.09 3.51 -5.25
C VAL A 123 12.34 2.85 -4.64
N VAL A 124 12.15 1.91 -3.71
CA VAL A 124 13.27 1.12 -3.14
C VAL A 124 14.01 0.34 -4.23
N LEU A 125 13.28 -0.30 -5.12
CA LEU A 125 13.81 -1.02 -6.28
C LEU A 125 14.70 -0.10 -7.12
N PHE A 126 14.20 1.11 -7.45
CA PHE A 126 14.94 2.08 -8.24
C PHE A 126 16.24 2.51 -7.55
N ILE A 127 16.19 2.87 -6.27
CA ILE A 127 17.36 3.31 -5.49
C ILE A 127 18.41 2.20 -5.41
N VAL A 128 18.02 0.97 -5.08
CA VAL A 128 18.96 -0.14 -4.89
C VAL A 128 19.55 -0.61 -6.22
N ALA A 129 18.74 -0.71 -7.28
CA ALA A 129 19.23 -1.08 -8.61
C ALA A 129 20.19 -0.02 -9.17
N ALA A 130 19.86 1.28 -9.02
CA ALA A 130 20.73 2.37 -9.44
C ALA A 130 22.03 2.43 -8.62
N TRP A 131 22.01 2.07 -7.33
CA TRP A 131 23.20 2.04 -6.48
C TRP A 131 24.16 0.90 -6.86
N ILE A 132 23.64 -0.27 -7.21
CA ILE A 132 24.49 -1.43 -7.53
C ILE A 132 25.13 -1.30 -8.92
N ALA A 133 24.44 -0.72 -9.90
CA ALA A 133 24.93 -0.36 -11.25
C ALA A 133 25.85 -1.42 -11.91
N LYS A 134 25.55 -2.71 -11.72
CA LYS A 134 26.30 -3.88 -12.19
C LYS A 134 25.36 -4.88 -12.87
N PRO A 135 25.86 -5.87 -13.64
CA PRO A 135 25.01 -6.89 -14.28
C PRO A 135 24.09 -7.68 -13.33
N GLY A 136 24.31 -7.62 -11.99
CA GLY A 136 23.41 -8.18 -10.97
C GLY A 136 22.38 -7.21 -10.38
N ALA A 137 22.34 -5.94 -10.80
CA ALA A 137 21.51 -4.90 -10.20
C ALA A 137 20.01 -5.16 -10.31
N VAL A 138 19.56 -5.78 -11.41
CA VAL A 138 18.14 -6.14 -11.61
C VAL A 138 17.67 -7.13 -10.55
N ILE A 139 18.46 -8.19 -10.30
CA ILE A 139 18.12 -9.23 -9.32
C ILE A 139 18.16 -8.65 -7.92
N ALA A 140 19.21 -7.88 -7.58
CA ALA A 140 19.33 -7.27 -6.27
C ALA A 140 18.23 -6.22 -5.99
N GLY A 141 17.86 -5.42 -6.99
CA GLY A 141 16.76 -4.45 -6.89
C GLY A 141 15.40 -5.12 -6.72
N LEU A 142 15.13 -6.21 -7.46
CA LEU A 142 13.90 -6.99 -7.30
C LEU A 142 13.83 -7.69 -5.93
N ALA A 143 14.96 -8.19 -5.44
CA ALA A 143 15.05 -8.76 -4.11
C ALA A 143 14.73 -7.70 -3.04
N ALA A 144 15.44 -6.56 -3.06
CA ALA A 144 15.16 -5.44 -2.16
C ALA A 144 13.71 -4.93 -2.24
N CYS A 145 13.12 -4.93 -3.45
CA CYS A 145 11.73 -4.60 -3.67
C CYS A 145 10.79 -5.58 -2.96
N GLY A 146 11.02 -6.88 -3.08
CA GLY A 146 10.21 -7.92 -2.44
C GLY A 146 10.27 -7.82 -0.91
N LEU A 147 11.47 -7.61 -0.37
CA LEU A 147 11.67 -7.38 1.06
C LEU A 147 10.89 -6.15 1.53
N ALA A 148 11.03 -5.01 0.84
CA ALA A 148 10.32 -3.79 1.17
C ALA A 148 8.80 -3.96 1.08
N LEU A 149 8.29 -4.62 0.04
CA LEU A 149 6.86 -4.84 -0.17
C LEU A 149 6.24 -5.61 1.00
N ILE A 150 6.84 -6.73 1.40
CA ILE A 150 6.30 -7.56 2.48
C ILE A 150 6.35 -6.81 3.81
N SER A 151 7.49 -6.19 4.15
CA SER A 151 7.62 -5.46 5.42
C SER A 151 6.65 -4.29 5.51
N LEU A 152 6.49 -3.51 4.44
CA LEU A 152 5.57 -2.37 4.38
C LEU A 152 4.11 -2.81 4.51
N ASN A 153 3.74 -3.90 3.83
CA ASN A 153 2.37 -4.38 3.85
C ASN A 153 1.99 -4.94 5.23
N VAL A 154 2.88 -5.71 5.86
CA VAL A 154 2.66 -6.25 7.21
C VAL A 154 2.51 -5.12 8.23
N SER A 155 3.32 -4.05 8.13
CA SER A 155 3.20 -2.91 9.05
C SER A 155 1.85 -2.22 8.99
N CYS A 156 1.29 -2.01 7.79
CA CYS A 156 -0.01 -1.35 7.63
C CYS A 156 -1.18 -2.24 8.01
N GLN A 157 -1.09 -3.53 7.65
CA GLN A 157 -2.11 -4.51 8.02
C GLN A 157 -2.16 -4.70 9.54
N ALA A 158 -1.01 -4.72 10.22
CA ALA A 158 -0.96 -4.74 11.68
C ALA A 158 -1.66 -3.52 12.30
N MET A 159 -1.55 -2.32 11.71
CA MET A 159 -2.28 -1.14 12.18
C MET A 159 -3.80 -1.29 11.98
N GLN A 160 -4.25 -1.78 10.82
CA GLN A 160 -5.66 -2.04 10.55
C GLN A 160 -6.25 -3.07 11.51
N ASP A 161 -5.53 -4.17 11.74
CA ASP A 161 -5.97 -5.25 12.61
C ASP A 161 -5.96 -4.85 14.09
N LEU A 162 -4.98 -4.03 14.52
CA LEU A 162 -4.98 -3.44 15.87
C LEU A 162 -6.15 -2.46 16.07
N LYS A 163 -6.50 -1.67 15.04
CA LYS A 163 -7.67 -0.77 15.09
C LYS A 163 -8.97 -1.58 15.16
N THR A 164 -9.10 -2.64 14.38
CA THR A 164 -10.23 -3.56 14.46
C THR A 164 -10.30 -4.22 15.83
N GLY A 165 -9.16 -4.70 16.36
CA GLY A 165 -9.06 -5.26 17.71
C GLY A 165 -9.48 -4.28 18.80
N TYR A 166 -9.11 -3.00 18.67
CA TYR A 166 -9.57 -1.93 19.55
C TYR A 166 -11.10 -1.77 19.51
N MET A 167 -11.71 -1.81 18.31
CA MET A 167 -13.17 -1.70 18.14
C MET A 167 -13.92 -2.93 18.67
N THR A 168 -13.35 -4.13 18.53
CA THR A 168 -13.95 -5.40 18.96
C THR A 168 -13.58 -5.82 20.38
N LEU A 169 -12.88 -4.96 21.14
CA LEU A 169 -12.39 -5.27 22.50
C LEU A 169 -11.43 -6.47 22.56
N THR A 170 -10.79 -6.80 21.46
CA THR A 170 -9.79 -7.88 21.39
C THR A 170 -8.45 -7.38 21.93
N SER A 171 -7.79 -8.19 22.76
CA SER A 171 -6.49 -7.86 23.33
C SER A 171 -5.42 -7.71 22.23
N PRO A 172 -4.63 -6.61 22.21
CA PRO A 172 -3.55 -6.40 21.24
C PRO A 172 -2.53 -7.54 21.17
N ARG A 173 -2.29 -8.22 22.29
CA ARG A 173 -1.35 -9.36 22.36
C ARG A 173 -1.84 -10.55 21.54
N VAL A 174 -3.14 -10.81 21.53
CA VAL A 174 -3.76 -11.89 20.75
C VAL A 174 -3.69 -11.57 19.26
N VAL A 175 -3.92 -10.30 18.89
CA VAL A 175 -3.78 -9.83 17.50
C VAL A 175 -2.35 -10.07 17.00
N VAL A 176 -1.33 -9.68 17.77
CA VAL A 176 0.08 -9.93 17.42
C VAL A 176 0.41 -11.42 17.34
N ALA A 177 -0.08 -12.24 18.28
CA ALA A 177 0.10 -13.68 18.23
C ALA A 177 -0.52 -14.29 16.97
N GLY A 178 -1.69 -13.79 16.56
CA GLY A 178 -2.35 -14.15 15.30
C GLY A 178 -1.50 -13.83 14.08
N HIS A 179 -0.89 -12.63 14.02
CA HIS A 179 0.04 -12.28 12.95
C HIS A 179 1.25 -13.20 12.89
N ILE A 180 1.86 -13.53 14.04
CA ILE A 180 3.01 -14.44 14.10
C ILE A 180 2.62 -15.81 13.54
N TYR A 181 1.48 -16.34 13.98
CA TYR A 181 0.97 -17.63 13.49
C TYR A 181 0.69 -17.60 11.99
N GLY A 182 0.05 -16.54 11.49
CA GLY A 182 -0.22 -16.34 10.07
C GLY A 182 1.06 -16.29 9.23
N VAL A 183 2.11 -15.60 9.70
CA VAL A 183 3.41 -15.54 9.02
C VAL A 183 4.08 -16.92 8.98
N LEU A 184 4.00 -17.71 10.06
CA LEU A 184 4.57 -19.06 10.10
C LEU A 184 3.90 -19.98 9.08
N ILE A 185 2.56 -19.96 9.03
CA ILE A 185 1.80 -20.73 8.03
C ILE A 185 2.11 -20.27 6.62
N ALA A 186 2.08 -18.96 6.38
CA ALA A 186 2.34 -18.38 5.06
C ALA A 186 3.74 -18.70 4.54
N SER A 187 4.73 -18.81 5.44
CA SER A 187 6.11 -19.18 5.10
C SER A 187 6.22 -20.59 4.53
N ILE A 188 5.30 -21.51 4.87
CA ILE A 188 5.24 -22.87 4.34
C ILE A 188 4.33 -22.93 3.10
N ILE A 189 3.14 -22.33 3.18
CA ILE A 189 2.13 -22.43 2.12
C ILE A 189 2.56 -21.67 0.85
N ASN A 190 3.15 -20.47 0.96
CA ASN A 190 3.49 -19.65 -0.22
C ASN A 190 4.51 -20.34 -1.15
N PRO A 191 5.63 -20.91 -0.65
CA PRO A 191 6.53 -21.69 -1.50
C PRO A 191 5.87 -22.92 -2.13
N LEU A 192 4.99 -23.63 -1.40
CA LEU A 192 4.26 -24.79 -1.93
C LEU A 192 3.36 -24.41 -3.10
N ILE A 193 2.64 -23.30 -2.99
CA ILE A 193 1.82 -22.76 -4.09
C ILE A 193 2.71 -22.44 -5.30
N TYR A 194 3.86 -21.79 -5.09
CA TYR A 194 4.79 -21.49 -6.17
C TYR A 194 5.31 -22.77 -6.85
N LEU A 195 5.69 -23.79 -6.07
CA LEU A 195 6.14 -25.09 -6.61
C LEU A 195 5.02 -25.81 -7.37
N PHE A 196 3.78 -25.74 -6.89
CA PHE A 196 2.62 -26.31 -7.57
C PHE A 196 2.43 -25.69 -8.96
N PHE A 197 2.41 -24.37 -9.06
CA PHE A 197 2.31 -23.69 -10.37
C PHE A 197 3.52 -23.97 -11.26
N LYS A 198 4.71 -24.14 -10.68
CA LYS A 198 5.93 -24.45 -11.43
C LYS A 198 5.91 -25.86 -12.01
N ALA A 199 5.38 -26.83 -11.28
CA ALA A 199 5.25 -28.21 -11.73
C ALA A 199 4.22 -28.37 -12.86
N HIS A 200 3.14 -27.57 -12.84
CA HIS A 200 2.07 -27.61 -13.85
C HIS A 200 2.33 -26.71 -15.06
N ALA A 201 3.37 -25.88 -15.04
CA ALA A 201 3.77 -25.11 -16.21
C ALA A 201 4.41 -26.02 -17.27
N LYS A 202 4.01 -25.87 -18.53
CA LYS A 202 4.62 -26.59 -19.66
C LYS A 202 6.12 -26.31 -19.72
N GLN A 203 6.94 -27.34 -19.91
CA GLN A 203 8.40 -27.21 -20.03
C GLN A 203 8.84 -26.27 -21.18
N SER A 204 8.04 -26.16 -22.25
CA SER A 204 8.29 -25.26 -23.37
C SER A 204 7.98 -23.78 -23.09
N ALA A 205 7.23 -23.48 -22.03
CA ALA A 205 6.83 -22.12 -21.67
C ALA A 205 6.86 -21.94 -20.14
N PRO A 206 8.05 -21.66 -19.56
CA PRO A 206 8.20 -21.51 -18.12
C PRO A 206 7.30 -20.40 -17.57
N LEU A 207 6.94 -20.52 -16.29
CA LEU A 207 6.11 -19.55 -15.57
C LEU A 207 6.51 -18.09 -15.88
N GLY A 208 5.52 -17.27 -16.18
CA GLY A 208 5.74 -15.84 -16.41
C GLY A 208 6.22 -15.45 -17.82
N THR A 209 6.40 -16.41 -18.73
CA THR A 209 6.59 -16.08 -20.15
C THR A 209 5.26 -15.78 -20.84
N LYS A 210 5.28 -14.95 -21.90
CA LYS A 210 4.08 -14.54 -22.64
C LYS A 210 3.28 -15.71 -23.24
N ASN A 211 3.98 -16.82 -23.53
CA ASN A 211 3.39 -18.02 -24.13
C ASN A 211 3.05 -19.09 -23.07
N SER A 212 3.23 -18.78 -21.79
CA SER A 212 2.86 -19.68 -20.70
C SER A 212 1.35 -19.64 -20.46
N ILE A 213 0.80 -20.77 -20.02
CA ILE A 213 -0.60 -20.88 -19.57
C ILE A 213 -0.85 -19.96 -18.37
N TYR A 214 0.21 -19.67 -17.59
CA TYR A 214 0.17 -18.79 -16.44
C TYR A 214 1.06 -17.55 -16.69
N PRO A 215 0.57 -16.55 -17.44
CA PRO A 215 1.30 -15.31 -17.64
C PRO A 215 1.38 -14.55 -16.31
N CYS A 216 2.56 -14.02 -15.97
CA CYS A 216 2.78 -13.21 -14.76
C CYS A 216 3.02 -11.74 -15.16
N PRO A 217 1.97 -10.99 -15.53
CA PRO A 217 2.11 -9.62 -16.05
C PRO A 217 2.78 -8.69 -15.02
N GLY A 218 2.45 -8.85 -13.73
CA GLY A 218 3.08 -8.08 -12.66
C GLY A 218 4.61 -8.26 -12.63
N ALA A 219 5.10 -9.50 -12.73
CA ALA A 219 6.52 -9.78 -12.74
C ALA A 219 7.24 -9.14 -13.94
N ALA A 220 6.58 -9.10 -15.11
CA ALA A 220 7.10 -8.40 -16.29
C ALA A 220 7.23 -6.89 -16.06
N VAL A 221 6.24 -6.26 -15.40
CA VAL A 221 6.28 -4.83 -15.05
C VAL A 221 7.43 -4.53 -14.08
N TYR A 222 7.57 -5.29 -13.00
CA TYR A 222 8.65 -5.08 -12.03
C TYR A 222 10.04 -5.34 -12.65
N ARG A 223 10.15 -6.33 -13.54
CA ARG A 223 11.39 -6.55 -14.31
C ARG A 223 11.71 -5.35 -15.22
N ALA A 224 10.72 -4.78 -15.90
CA ALA A 224 10.92 -3.60 -16.74
C ALA A 224 11.37 -2.39 -15.92
N ILE A 225 10.77 -2.16 -14.74
CA ILE A 225 11.19 -1.10 -13.83
C ILE A 225 12.62 -1.34 -13.33
N ALA A 226 12.97 -2.58 -13.00
CA ALA A 226 14.32 -2.93 -12.56
C ALA A 226 15.38 -2.73 -13.65
N LEU A 227 15.05 -3.04 -14.91
CA LEU A 227 15.90 -2.76 -16.06
C LEU A 227 16.06 -1.25 -16.30
N LEU A 228 14.98 -0.47 -16.21
CA LEU A 228 15.04 0.99 -16.31
C LEU A 228 15.93 1.59 -15.21
N SER A 229 15.87 1.01 -14.01
CA SER A 229 16.58 1.52 -12.83
C SER A 229 18.10 1.34 -12.91
N THR A 230 18.61 0.42 -13.72
CA THR A 230 20.06 0.19 -13.82
C THR A 230 20.81 1.35 -14.48
N GLY A 231 20.16 2.07 -15.41
CA GLY A 231 20.70 3.29 -16.00
C GLY A 231 20.48 4.55 -15.14
N GLY A 232 19.87 4.38 -13.96
CA GLY A 232 19.64 5.43 -12.99
C GLY A 232 18.74 6.55 -13.53
N VAL A 233 19.05 7.79 -13.13
CA VAL A 233 18.21 8.95 -13.41
C VAL A 233 18.16 9.32 -14.90
N LYS A 234 19.17 8.93 -15.68
CA LYS A 234 19.28 9.28 -17.11
C LYS A 234 18.25 8.56 -17.98
N GLU A 235 17.76 7.40 -17.53
CA GLU A 235 16.74 6.60 -18.23
C GLU A 235 15.31 7.08 -17.94
N LEU A 236 15.13 7.98 -16.97
CA LEU A 236 13.80 8.53 -16.67
C LEU A 236 13.32 9.46 -17.79
N PRO A 237 11.99 9.53 -18.03
CA PRO A 237 11.43 10.44 -19.04
C PRO A 237 11.90 11.89 -18.87
N LYS A 238 12.04 12.61 -20.00
CA LYS A 238 12.38 14.04 -20.01
C LYS A 238 11.40 14.81 -19.09
N HIS A 239 11.93 15.71 -18.27
CA HIS A 239 11.20 16.50 -17.25
C HIS A 239 10.62 15.72 -16.05
N CYS A 240 10.84 14.40 -15.92
CA CYS A 240 10.34 13.63 -14.76
C CYS A 240 10.77 14.26 -13.42
N LEU A 241 12.05 14.59 -13.27
CA LEU A 241 12.56 15.24 -12.06
C LEU A 241 11.95 16.62 -11.82
N THR A 242 11.70 17.39 -12.88
CA THR A 242 11.05 18.70 -12.78
C THR A 242 9.64 18.56 -12.21
N PHE A 243 8.85 17.61 -12.71
CA PHE A 243 7.53 17.29 -12.16
C PHE A 243 7.61 16.78 -10.71
N CYS A 244 8.59 15.94 -10.37
CA CYS A 244 8.82 15.52 -8.99
C CYS A 244 9.10 16.72 -8.07
N PHE A 245 9.96 17.65 -8.48
CA PHE A 245 10.28 18.83 -7.68
C PHE A 245 9.06 19.75 -7.51
N ILE A 246 8.34 20.05 -8.60
CA ILE A 246 7.12 20.87 -8.56
C ILE A 246 6.10 20.25 -7.60
N THR A 247 5.85 18.94 -7.72
CA THR A 247 4.88 18.25 -6.85
C THR A 247 5.34 18.18 -5.39
N ILE A 248 6.65 18.08 -5.12
CA ILE A 248 7.20 18.18 -3.75
C ILE A 248 6.88 19.55 -3.15
N VAL A 249 7.17 20.64 -3.87
CA VAL A 249 6.92 22.01 -3.40
C VAL A 249 5.43 22.23 -3.15
N ILE A 250 4.56 21.80 -4.06
CA ILE A 250 3.11 21.90 -3.89
C ILE A 250 2.63 21.09 -2.68
N THR A 251 3.13 19.86 -2.49
CA THR A 251 2.75 19.02 -1.33
C THR A 251 3.17 19.68 -0.02
N ILE A 252 4.40 20.18 0.09
CA ILE A 252 4.88 20.85 1.31
C ILE A 252 4.05 22.11 1.59
N ALA A 253 3.75 22.91 0.57
CA ALA A 253 2.95 24.12 0.71
C ALA A 253 1.54 23.80 1.24
N LEU A 254 0.85 22.82 0.63
CA LEU A 254 -0.50 22.43 1.04
C LEU A 254 -0.54 21.83 2.44
N GLU A 255 0.41 20.97 2.81
CA GLU A 255 0.48 20.42 4.18
C GLU A 255 0.82 21.48 5.22
N THR A 256 1.66 22.46 4.88
CA THR A 256 1.94 23.60 5.78
C THR A 256 0.68 24.44 5.97
N ILE A 257 -0.05 24.75 4.90
CA ILE A 257 -1.33 25.48 4.97
C ILE A 257 -2.34 24.70 5.81
N ARG A 258 -2.42 23.37 5.62
CA ARG A 258 -3.30 22.49 6.40
C ARG A 258 -2.97 22.53 7.89
N LEU A 259 -1.68 22.42 8.24
CA LEU A 259 -1.22 22.46 9.63
C LEU A 259 -1.48 23.82 10.29
N VAL A 260 -1.22 24.92 9.59
CA VAL A 260 -1.49 26.29 10.08
C VAL A 260 -2.99 26.53 10.23
N SER A 261 -3.78 26.10 9.25
CA SER A 261 -5.25 26.19 9.27
C SER A 261 -5.84 25.44 10.45
N GLN A 262 -5.32 24.25 10.78
CA GLN A 262 -5.74 23.47 11.95
C GLN A 262 -5.39 24.19 13.26
N ARG A 263 -4.18 24.73 13.39
CA ARG A 263 -3.77 25.46 14.62
C ARG A 263 -4.54 26.76 14.83
N LYS A 264 -4.87 27.48 13.75
CA LYS A 264 -5.61 28.75 13.80
C LYS A 264 -7.13 28.61 13.65
N ALA A 265 -7.64 27.37 13.59
CA ALA A 265 -9.06 27.04 13.42
C ALA A 265 -9.74 27.77 12.25
N TRP A 266 -9.06 27.89 11.10
CA TRP A 266 -9.63 28.56 9.93
C TRP A 266 -10.76 27.73 9.30
N LYS A 267 -11.85 28.39 8.86
CA LYS A 267 -12.97 27.74 8.16
C LYS A 267 -12.55 27.08 6.83
N VAL A 268 -11.43 27.51 6.25
CA VAL A 268 -10.88 26.98 5.00
C VAL A 268 -10.40 25.52 5.13
N GLN A 269 -10.24 25.01 6.36
CA GLN A 269 -9.76 23.64 6.62
C GLN A 269 -10.53 22.54 5.85
N HIS A 270 -11.81 22.74 5.56
CA HIS A 270 -12.65 21.75 4.88
C HIS A 270 -12.37 21.66 3.36
N TYR A 271 -11.76 22.69 2.78
CA TYR A 271 -11.51 22.78 1.34
C TYR A 271 -10.07 22.44 0.95
N ILE A 272 -9.18 22.21 1.93
CA ILE A 272 -7.79 21.88 1.66
C ILE A 272 -7.72 20.40 1.26
N PRO A 273 -7.30 20.08 0.02
CA PRO A 273 -7.22 18.69 -0.41
C PRO A 273 -6.06 17.96 0.27
N CYS A 274 -6.25 16.67 0.51
CA CYS A 274 -5.16 15.78 0.90
C CYS A 274 -4.40 15.31 -0.35
N MET A 275 -3.08 15.53 -0.38
CA MET A 275 -2.25 15.24 -1.54
C MET A 275 -2.11 13.74 -1.80
N THR A 276 -2.13 12.93 -0.75
CA THR A 276 -2.14 11.47 -0.82
C THR A 276 -3.41 10.96 -1.47
N ALA A 277 -4.57 11.52 -1.11
CA ALA A 277 -5.85 11.15 -1.71
C ALA A 277 -5.88 11.50 -3.21
N ILE A 278 -5.31 12.64 -3.61
CA ILE A 278 -5.14 13.00 -5.03
C ILE A 278 -4.21 12.04 -5.74
N ALA A 279 -3.12 11.61 -5.10
CA ALA A 279 -2.11 10.76 -5.73
C ALA A 279 -2.56 9.30 -5.93
N LEU A 280 -3.49 8.80 -5.10
CA LEU A 280 -3.90 7.40 -5.09
C LEU A 280 -4.51 6.91 -6.43
N PRO A 281 -5.46 7.65 -7.07
CA PRO A 281 -5.93 7.38 -8.44
C PRO A 281 -4.82 7.13 -9.47
N PHE A 282 -3.76 7.93 -9.45
CA PHE A 282 -2.65 7.83 -10.40
C PHE A 282 -1.81 6.56 -10.20
N LEU A 283 -1.92 5.90 -9.04
CA LEU A 283 -1.16 4.71 -8.70
C LEU A 283 -1.92 3.41 -9.00
N VAL A 284 -3.24 3.41 -8.78
CA VAL A 284 -4.09 2.21 -8.89
C VAL A 284 -4.77 2.13 -10.26
N GLY A 285 -5.10 3.28 -10.85
CA GLY A 285 -5.75 3.38 -12.16
C GLY A 285 -7.14 4.02 -12.09
N PRO A 286 -7.74 4.27 -13.27
CA PRO A 286 -8.98 5.05 -13.37
C PRO A 286 -10.23 4.30 -12.90
N THR A 287 -10.26 2.97 -12.96
CA THR A 287 -11.45 2.16 -12.58
C THR A 287 -11.85 2.43 -11.13
N PHE A 288 -10.91 2.24 -10.20
CA PHE A 288 -11.13 2.52 -8.78
C PHE A 288 -11.50 3.98 -8.52
N THR A 289 -10.97 4.90 -9.32
CA THR A 289 -11.28 6.33 -9.17
C THR A 289 -12.75 6.62 -9.49
N ILE A 290 -13.27 5.97 -10.53
CA ILE A 290 -14.69 6.07 -10.91
C ILE A 290 -15.55 5.44 -9.81
N ASP A 291 -15.16 4.27 -9.30
CA ASP A 291 -15.91 3.59 -8.23
C ASP A 291 -15.98 4.42 -6.94
N PHE A 292 -14.85 5.01 -6.51
CA PHE A 292 -14.83 5.91 -5.35
C PHE A 292 -15.67 7.18 -5.58
N ALA A 293 -15.65 7.74 -6.79
CA ALA A 293 -16.46 8.91 -7.13
C ALA A 293 -17.96 8.57 -7.08
N LEU A 294 -18.38 7.46 -7.70
CA LEU A 294 -19.76 6.99 -7.68
C LEU A 294 -20.23 6.69 -6.25
N GLY A 295 -19.41 5.96 -5.47
CA GLY A 295 -19.68 5.68 -4.06
C GLY A 295 -19.84 6.96 -3.22
N SER A 296 -19.00 7.96 -3.45
CA SER A 296 -19.09 9.26 -2.77
C SER A 296 -20.36 10.02 -3.13
N VAL A 297 -20.75 10.04 -4.41
CA VAL A 297 -22.01 10.68 -4.87
C VAL A 297 -23.22 9.98 -4.25
N LEU A 298 -23.24 8.65 -4.25
CA LEU A 298 -24.31 7.86 -3.61
C LEU A 298 -24.41 8.16 -2.11
N LEU A 299 -23.27 8.22 -1.40
CA LEU A 299 -23.23 8.55 0.02
C LEU A 299 -23.74 9.98 0.29
N ILE A 300 -23.37 10.95 -0.55
CA ILE A 300 -23.84 12.34 -0.42
C ILE A 300 -25.36 12.41 -0.60
N ILE A 301 -25.90 11.73 -1.62
CA ILE A 301 -27.35 11.68 -1.87
C ILE A 301 -28.05 11.01 -0.70
N TRP A 302 -27.56 9.86 -0.24
CA TRP A 302 -28.16 9.14 0.89
C TRP A 302 -28.12 9.97 2.18
N THR A 303 -27.00 10.64 2.47
CA THR A 303 -26.86 11.50 3.65
C THR A 303 -27.86 12.68 3.61
N LYS A 304 -28.15 13.23 2.42
CA LYS A 304 -29.15 14.29 2.26
C LYS A 304 -30.58 13.80 2.44
N VAL A 305 -30.87 12.55 2.05
CA VAL A 305 -32.21 11.95 2.19
C VAL A 305 -32.46 11.48 3.63
N ASN A 306 -31.51 10.74 4.21
CA ASN A 306 -31.62 10.22 5.57
C ASN A 306 -30.24 10.10 6.23
N ARG A 307 -29.92 11.11 7.05
CA ARG A 307 -28.63 11.20 7.75
C ARG A 307 -28.41 10.07 8.76
N GLN A 308 -29.42 9.71 9.56
CA GLN A 308 -29.30 8.67 10.59
C GLN A 308 -29.03 7.29 9.97
N SER A 309 -29.74 6.96 8.89
CA SER A 309 -29.53 5.71 8.16
C SER A 309 -28.15 5.67 7.52
N ALA A 310 -27.71 6.77 6.87
CA ALA A 310 -26.40 6.85 6.26
C ALA A 310 -25.25 6.69 7.29
N GLU A 311 -25.33 7.34 8.44
CA GLU A 311 -24.29 7.23 9.49
C GLU A 311 -24.18 5.79 10.06
N LEU A 312 -25.29 5.05 10.15
CA LEU A 312 -25.30 3.69 10.70
C LEU A 312 -24.99 2.60 9.66
N LEU A 313 -25.49 2.73 8.43
CA LEU A 313 -25.46 1.65 7.43
C LEU A 313 -24.43 1.83 6.32
N SER A 314 -23.89 3.04 6.11
CA SER A 314 -22.97 3.31 5.00
C SER A 314 -21.76 2.37 4.98
N SER A 315 -21.12 2.16 6.14
CA SER A 315 -19.97 1.26 6.26
C SER A 315 -20.34 -0.20 5.94
N ALA A 316 -21.54 -0.65 6.32
CA ALA A 316 -22.00 -2.01 6.05
C ALA A 316 -22.30 -2.23 4.56
N VAL A 317 -22.96 -1.26 3.91
CA VAL A 317 -23.24 -1.30 2.46
C VAL A 317 -21.94 -1.24 1.66
N ALA A 318 -21.02 -0.35 2.02
CA ALA A 318 -19.72 -0.25 1.36
C ALA A 318 -18.94 -1.57 1.47
N ALA A 319 -18.88 -2.18 2.67
CA ALA A 319 -18.24 -3.49 2.87
C ALA A 319 -18.92 -4.59 2.04
N GLY A 320 -20.26 -4.57 1.95
CA GLY A 320 -21.02 -5.51 1.13
C GLY A 320 -20.72 -5.40 -0.36
N LEU A 321 -20.60 -4.18 -0.90
CA LEU A 321 -20.26 -3.93 -2.30
C LEU A 321 -18.83 -4.40 -2.62
N VAL A 322 -17.86 -4.09 -1.75
CA VAL A 322 -16.47 -4.54 -1.89
C VAL A 322 -16.36 -6.07 -1.80
N CYS A 323 -17.07 -6.68 -0.85
CA CYS A 323 -17.12 -8.14 -0.72
C CYS A 323 -17.77 -8.80 -1.95
N GLY A 324 -18.82 -8.20 -2.49
CA GLY A 324 -19.49 -8.66 -3.71
C GLY A 324 -18.55 -8.71 -4.92
N ASP A 325 -17.74 -7.66 -5.12
CA ASP A 325 -16.70 -7.66 -6.16
C ASP A 325 -15.66 -8.76 -5.93
N GLY A 326 -15.23 -8.95 -4.67
CA GLY A 326 -14.34 -10.05 -4.27
C GLY A 326 -14.89 -11.45 -4.61
N ILE A 327 -16.17 -11.70 -4.33
CA ILE A 327 -16.83 -12.98 -4.63
C ILE A 327 -16.85 -13.24 -6.14
N TRP A 328 -16.95 -12.21 -6.97
CA TRP A 328 -16.97 -12.35 -8.44
C TRP A 328 -15.66 -12.85 -9.04
N TYR A 329 -14.52 -12.66 -8.35
CA TYR A 329 -13.23 -13.21 -8.79
C TYR A 329 -13.21 -14.75 -8.80
N LEU A 330 -14.00 -15.42 -7.96
CA LEU A 330 -14.06 -16.88 -7.89
C LEU A 330 -14.68 -17.49 -9.16
N PRO A 331 -15.92 -17.13 -9.57
CA PRO A 331 -16.48 -17.54 -10.86
C PRO A 331 -15.57 -17.17 -12.03
N SER A 332 -15.01 -15.95 -12.04
CA SER A 332 -14.12 -15.49 -13.11
C SER A 332 -12.88 -16.36 -13.24
N SER A 333 -12.27 -16.75 -12.10
CA SER A 333 -11.11 -17.65 -12.08
C SER A 333 -11.49 -19.08 -12.51
N LEU A 334 -12.67 -19.55 -12.14
CA LEU A 334 -13.19 -20.87 -12.55
C LEU A 334 -13.46 -20.93 -14.05
N LEU A 335 -14.09 -19.89 -14.61
CA LEU A 335 -14.30 -19.75 -16.05
C LEU A 335 -12.97 -19.71 -16.81
N GLY A 336 -11.98 -18.96 -16.29
CA GLY A 336 -10.63 -18.94 -16.83
C GLY A 336 -9.95 -20.31 -16.77
N PHE A 337 -10.14 -21.08 -15.68
CA PHE A 337 -9.60 -22.44 -15.55
C PHE A 337 -10.18 -23.40 -16.60
N PHE A 338 -11.47 -23.27 -16.91
CA PHE A 338 -12.12 -24.04 -17.98
C PHE A 338 -11.86 -23.49 -19.39
N ASN A 339 -10.99 -22.49 -19.56
CA ASN A 339 -10.72 -21.80 -20.82
C ASN A 339 -12.00 -21.30 -21.51
N VAL A 340 -12.99 -20.86 -20.74
CA VAL A 340 -14.20 -20.26 -21.29
C VAL A 340 -13.83 -18.90 -21.87
N ASN A 341 -13.92 -18.79 -23.18
CA ASN A 341 -13.67 -17.51 -23.86
C ASN A 341 -14.79 -16.53 -23.52
N PRO A 342 -14.47 -15.25 -23.24
CA PRO A 342 -15.49 -14.24 -23.04
C PRO A 342 -16.33 -14.13 -24.33
N PRO A 343 -17.67 -14.06 -24.23
CA PRO A 343 -18.53 -13.99 -25.41
C PRO A 343 -18.35 -12.69 -26.20
N ILE A 344 -17.73 -11.66 -25.58
CA ILE A 344 -17.48 -10.35 -26.19
C ILE A 344 -16.05 -9.94 -25.87
N CYS A 345 -15.25 -9.70 -26.92
CA CYS A 345 -13.91 -9.12 -26.81
C CYS A 345 -13.98 -7.65 -27.27
N MET A 346 -13.94 -6.70 -26.34
CA MET A 346 -13.89 -5.28 -26.66
C MET A 346 -12.44 -4.78 -26.61
N ARG A 347 -12.02 -4.06 -27.66
CA ARG A 347 -10.72 -3.39 -27.73
C ARG A 347 -10.94 -1.92 -28.05
N PHE A 348 -10.60 -1.05 -27.12
CA PHE A 348 -10.66 0.40 -27.34
C PHE A 348 -9.41 0.85 -28.09
N LEU A 349 -9.60 1.37 -29.29
CA LEU A 349 -8.54 1.93 -30.13
C LEU A 349 -8.57 3.45 -30.00
N ALA A 350 -7.39 4.07 -29.94
CA ALA A 350 -7.29 5.52 -30.06
C ALA A 350 -7.79 5.95 -31.46
N SER A 351 -8.48 7.09 -31.54
CA SER A 351 -8.99 7.60 -32.82
C SER A 351 -7.84 7.89 -33.80
N GLY A 352 -8.15 7.77 -35.10
CA GLY A 352 -7.20 7.94 -36.20
C GLY A 352 -6.87 6.62 -36.90
N LYS A 353 -5.67 6.53 -37.48
CA LYS A 353 -5.23 5.38 -38.30
C LYS A 353 -5.51 3.99 -37.71
N PRO A 354 -5.33 3.72 -36.40
CA PRO A 354 -5.61 2.40 -35.84
C PRO A 354 -7.09 2.03 -35.86
N ALA A 355 -7.98 3.01 -35.67
CA ALA A 355 -9.43 2.82 -35.71
C ALA A 355 -9.91 2.61 -37.14
N GLU A 356 -9.44 3.43 -38.09
CA GLU A 356 -9.77 3.28 -39.52
C GLU A 356 -9.35 1.92 -40.09
N LEU A 357 -8.19 1.40 -39.67
CA LEU A 357 -7.69 0.10 -40.09
C LEU A 357 -8.52 -1.06 -39.49
N ALA A 358 -8.99 -0.89 -38.25
CA ALA A 358 -9.89 -1.85 -37.62
C ALA A 358 -11.28 -1.83 -38.26
N ASP A 359 -11.83 -0.65 -38.55
CA ASP A 359 -13.12 -0.49 -39.22
C ASP A 359 -13.07 -1.04 -40.65
N ALA A 360 -11.98 -0.81 -41.39
CA ALA A 360 -11.75 -1.40 -42.70
C ALA A 360 -11.72 -2.94 -42.62
N PHE A 361 -11.05 -3.51 -41.61
CA PHE A 361 -10.99 -4.96 -41.39
C PHE A 361 -12.36 -5.56 -41.02
N LEU A 362 -13.13 -4.88 -40.16
CA LEU A 362 -14.48 -5.30 -39.79
C LEU A 362 -15.44 -5.24 -40.99
N ASN A 363 -15.32 -4.22 -41.83
CA ASN A 363 -16.12 -4.10 -43.05
C ASN A 363 -15.81 -5.22 -44.05
N THR A 364 -14.56 -5.69 -44.16
CA THR A 364 -14.22 -6.86 -44.99
C THR A 364 -14.78 -8.18 -44.45
N LEU A 365 -14.94 -8.32 -43.13
CA LEU A 365 -15.57 -9.50 -42.53
C LEU A 365 -17.09 -9.53 -42.78
N GLY A 366 -17.75 -8.37 -42.80
CA GLY A 366 -19.17 -8.25 -43.11
C GLY A 366 -19.54 -8.68 -44.53
N THR A 367 -18.60 -8.60 -45.48
CA THR A 367 -18.83 -8.99 -46.89
C THR A 367 -18.65 -10.47 -47.21
N GLN A 368 -18.07 -11.28 -46.29
CA GLN A 368 -17.89 -12.73 -46.50
C GLN A 368 -18.92 -13.60 -45.76
N GLY A 369 -19.92 -13.00 -45.13
CA GLY A 369 -20.88 -13.68 -44.26
C GLY A 369 -22.33 -13.31 -44.54
N MET A 370 -22.78 -13.36 -45.79
CA MET A 370 -24.20 -13.55 -46.12
C MET A 370 -24.28 -14.50 -47.34
N PRO A 371 -25.02 -15.63 -47.27
CA PRO A 371 -25.38 -16.40 -48.45
C PRO A 371 -26.29 -15.59 -49.39
#